data_AF-A0A645J404-F1
#
_entry.id   AF-A0A645J404-F1
#
_cell.length_a   1.000
_cell.length_b   1.000
_cell.length_c   1.000
_cell.angle_alpha   90.00
_cell.angle_beta   90.00
_cell.angle_gamma   90.00
#
_symmetry.space_group_name_H-M   'P 1'
#
loop_
_entity.id
_entity.type
_entity.pdbx_description
1 polymer ?
#
loop_
_entity_poly.entity_id
_entity_poly.type
_entity_poly.pdbx_seq_one_letter_code
_entity_poly.pdbx_strand_id
1 'polypeptide(L)' 'MRGLRSAALYKLDENMPIRRSNENPVVQRAYAEYLGEPGGHRAHELLHCTYVAHPKYHFDDQQ' A
#
# COMPACT_ATOMS: atom_id res chain seq x y z
N MET A 1 -3.24 -17.09 -21.22
CA MET A 1 -4.34 -16.45 -20.45
C MET A 1 -3.90 -15.36 -19.46
N ARG A 2 -2.80 -15.49 -18.69
CA ARG A 2 -2.39 -14.45 -17.71
C ARG A 2 -2.12 -13.07 -18.32
N GLY A 3 -1.37 -13.00 -19.43
CA GLY A 3 -1.01 -11.71 -20.07
C GLY A 3 -2.19 -10.93 -20.67
N LEU A 4 -3.23 -11.62 -21.13
CA LEU A 4 -4.43 -10.96 -21.68
C LEU A 4 -5.25 -10.26 -20.60
N ARG A 5 -5.32 -10.84 -19.40
CA ARG A 5 -6.04 -10.26 -18.26
C ARG A 5 -5.35 -9.00 -17.73
N SER A 6 -4.02 -9.05 -17.59
CA SER A 6 -3.24 -7.88 -17.17
C SER A 6 -3.29 -6.77 -18.22
N ALA A 7 -3.21 -7.10 -19.51
CA ALA A 7 -3.26 -6.11 -20.59
C ALA A 7 -4.59 -5.35 -20.63
N ALA A 8 -5.71 -6.02 -20.38
CA ALA A 8 -7.02 -5.38 -20.31
C ALA A 8 -7.09 -4.37 -19.14
N LEU A 9 -6.57 -4.73 -17.96
CA LEU A 9 -6.53 -3.86 -16.79
C LEU A 9 -5.64 -2.63 -17.01
N TYR A 10 -4.44 -2.80 -17.55
CA TYR A 10 -3.55 -1.66 -17.80
C TYR A 10 -4.11 -0.69 -18.85
N LYS A 11 -4.77 -1.21 -19.90
CA LYS A 11 -5.44 -0.37 -20.88
C LYS A 11 -6.59 0.43 -20.26
N LEU A 12 -7.32 -0.13 -19.31
CA LEU A 12 -8.37 0.60 -18.58
C LEU A 12 -7.76 1.73 -17.73
N ASP A 13 -6.70 1.44 -16.98
CA ASP A 13 -6.02 2.41 -16.12
C ASP A 13 -5.40 3.58 -16.90
N GLU A 14 -4.87 3.33 -18.10
CA GLU A 14 -4.33 4.37 -18.99
C GLU A 14 -5.39 5.38 -19.46
N ASN A 15 -6.63 4.92 -19.63
CA ASN A 15 -7.73 5.75 -20.09
C ASN A 15 -8.48 6.47 -18.94
N MET A 16 -8.07 6.24 -17.68
CA MET A 16 -8.68 6.93 -16.55
C MET A 16 -8.20 8.38 -16.48
N PRO A 17 -9.10 9.36 -16.25
CA PRO A 17 -8.75 10.77 -16.17
C PRO A 17 -7.87 11.09 -14.96
N ILE A 18 -7.96 10.29 -13.88
CA ILE A 18 -7.11 10.40 -12.69
C ILE A 18 -6.46 9.04 -12.49
N ARG A 19 -5.17 8.94 -12.85
CA ARG A 19 -4.41 7.70 -12.77
C ARG A 19 -3.50 7.64 -11.54
N ARG A 20 -2.99 8.80 -11.09
CA ARG A 20 -1.99 8.85 -10.02
C ARG A 20 -2.66 9.12 -8.68
N SER A 21 -2.24 8.40 -7.64
CA SER A 21 -2.81 8.50 -6.30
C SER A 21 -2.63 9.88 -5.67
N ASN A 22 -1.54 10.58 -5.98
CA ASN A 22 -1.28 11.94 -5.51
C ASN A 22 -2.18 13.00 -6.18
N GLU A 23 -2.82 12.68 -7.30
CA GLU A 23 -3.78 13.54 -8.00
C GLU A 23 -5.23 13.25 -7.58
N ASN A 24 -5.45 12.20 -6.78
CA ASN A 24 -6.79 11.82 -6.35
C ASN A 24 -7.29 12.80 -5.26
N PRO A 25 -8.38 13.55 -5.51
CA PRO A 25 -8.88 14.57 -4.58
C PRO A 25 -9.37 13.97 -3.25
N VAL A 26 -9.74 12.69 -3.21
CA VAL A 26 -10.10 12.01 -1.94
C VAL A 26 -8.86 11.75 -1.11
N VAL A 27 -7.77 11.30 -1.74
CA VAL A 27 -6.49 11.06 -1.06
C VAL A 27 -5.92 12.37 -0.53
N GLN A 28 -5.92 13.42 -1.34
CA GLN A 28 -5.45 14.75 -0.91
C GLN A 28 -6.22 15.27 0.31
N ARG A 29 -7.55 15.14 0.32
CA ARG A 29 -8.37 15.53 1.47
C ARG A 29 -8.09 14.69 2.70
N ALA A 30 -7.95 13.37 2.56
CA ALA A 30 -7.63 12.50 3.69
C ALA A 30 -6.29 12.87 4.36
N TYR A 31 -5.29 13.27 3.57
CA TYR A 31 -4.02 13.78 4.11
C TYR A 31 -4.19 15.17 4.74
N ALA A 32 -4.85 16.11 4.05
CA ALA A 32 -5.03 17.47 4.56
C ALA A 32 -5.85 17.56 5.85
N GLU A 33 -6.89 16.74 5.99
CA GLU A 33 -7.86 16.83 7.08
C GLU A 33 -7.52 15.91 8.27
N TYR A 34 -6.78 14.82 8.03
CA TYR A 34 -6.63 13.78 9.05
C TYR A 34 -5.21 13.22 9.18
N LEU A 35 -4.59 12.74 8.09
CA LEU A 35 -3.33 12.00 8.17
C LEU A 35 -2.10 12.91 8.31
N GLY A 36 -2.19 14.18 7.88
CA GLY A 36 -1.08 15.14 7.87
C GLY A 36 -0.15 14.92 6.69
N GLU A 37 1.16 14.81 6.95
CA GLU A 37 2.18 14.63 5.91
C GLU A 37 2.48 13.14 5.64
N PRO A 38 2.83 12.78 4.39
CA PRO A 38 3.33 11.44 4.07
C PRO A 38 4.54 11.07 4.94
N GLY A 39 4.50 9.91 5.60
CA GLY A 39 5.55 9.48 6.52
C GLY A 39 5.57 10.22 7.86
N GLY A 40 4.60 11.11 8.12
CA GLY A 40 4.39 11.71 9.43
C GLY A 40 3.97 10.70 10.48
N HIS A 41 3.97 11.12 11.75
CA HIS A 41 3.68 10.24 12.90
C HIS A 41 2.36 9.46 12.74
N ARG A 42 1.27 10.15 12.42
CA ARG A 42 -0.07 9.52 12.28
C ARG A 42 -0.18 8.61 11.07
N ALA A 43 0.50 8.94 9.97
CA ALA A 43 0.60 8.06 8.81
C ALA A 43 1.41 6.80 9.15
N HIS A 44 2.49 6.93 9.91
CA HIS A 44 3.32 5.81 10.35
C HIS A 44 2.57 4.86 11.30
N GLU A 45 1.78 5.40 12.23
CA GLU A 45 0.98 4.57 13.14
C GLU A 45 -0.14 3.78 12.44
N LEU A 46 -0.77 4.35 11.41
CA LEU A 46 -1.94 3.76 10.77
C LEU A 46 -1.62 2.97 9.50
N LEU A 47 -0.62 3.39 8.72
CA LEU A 47 -0.37 2.90 7.36
C LEU A 47 0.97 2.15 7.24
N HIS A 48 1.86 2.25 8.22
CA HIS A 48 3.15 1.53 8.21
C HIS A 48 3.08 0.32 9.14
N CYS A 49 3.89 -0.70 8.82
CA CYS A 49 3.99 -1.94 9.59
C CYS A 49 5.45 -2.22 9.94
N THR A 50 5.66 -2.96 11.02
CA THR A 50 6.99 -3.44 11.43
C THR A 50 7.10 -4.95 11.20
N TYR A 51 8.30 -5.42 10.90
CA TYR A 51 8.59 -6.84 10.77
C TYR A 51 9.24 -7.38 12.04
N VAL A 52 8.94 -8.62 12.38
CA VAL A 52 9.63 -9.36 13.43
C VAL A 52 10.47 -10.44 12.77
N ALA A 53 11.72 -10.59 13.20
CA ALA A 53 12.58 -11.66 12.72
C ALA A 53 12.04 -13.01 13.22
N HIS A 54 11.57 -13.83 12.30
CA HIS A 54 11.16 -15.20 12.62
C HIS A 54 12.29 -16.17 12.27
N PRO A 55 12.64 -17.11 13.17
CA PRO A 55 13.57 -18.16 12.83
C PRO A 55 12.96 -19.05 11.75
N LYS A 56 13.78 -19.46 10.77
CA LYS A 56 13.34 -20.31 9.65
C LYS A 56 12.83 -21.67 10.12
N TYR A 57 13.28 -22.13 11.28
CA TYR A 57 12.88 -23.38 11.92
C TYR A 57 12.70 -23.14 13.42
N HIS A 58 11.58 -23.59 13.97
CA HIS A 58 11.39 -23.71 15.42
C HIS A 58 11.87 -25.11 15.81
N PHE A 59 13.04 -25.19 16.45
CA PHE A 59 13.41 -26.41 17.16
C PHE A 59 12.81 -26.27 18.55
N ASP A 60 11.76 -27.05 18.85
CA ASP A 60 11.29 -27.18 20.23
C ASP A 60 12.38 -27.92 20.99
N ASP A 61 13.09 -27.23 21.89
CA ASP A 61 13.98 -27.84 22.86
C ASP A 61 13.12 -28.61 23.88
N GLN A 62 12.73 -29.83 23.50
CA GLN A 62 12.19 -30.83 24.42
C GLN A 62 13.36 -31.36 25.26
N GLN A 63 13.45 -30.85 26.49
CA GLN A 63 14.36 -31.32 27.54
C GLN A 63 13.84 -32.61 28.18
#